data_AF-A0A1B9NFG0-F1
#
_entry.id   AF-A0A1B9NFG0-F1
#
_cell.length_a   1.000
_cell.length_b   1.000
_cell.length_c   1.000
_cell.angle_alpha   90.00
_cell.angle_beta   90.00
_cell.angle_gamma   90.00
#
_symmetry.space_group_name_H-M   'P 1'
#
loop_
_entity.id
_entity.type
_entity.pdbx_description
1 polymer ?
#
loop_
_entity_poly.entity_id
_entity_poly.type
_entity_poly.pdbx_seq_one_letter_code
_entity_poly.pdbx_strand_id
1 'polypeptide(L)'
;MPRPDDDALSWEGDDDPTLDTRVDAPADADPAPSAPVETPPATEPATEPEPAVTRPVAEEPAPGEEPVEGEPRRLGDAALVSLGVLGGVYLLWTVGWVLGSLRLRDWIQIRTGAVADAMFHGSMVLGILAPAIWFGAAWFLTRGRPTWVRIAAIVLGVIVLVPWPFVMVGVIGQ
;
A
#
# COMPACT_ATOMS: atom_id res chain seq x y z
N MET A 1 -45.14 -4.03 15.49
CA MET A 1 -44.66 -2.65 15.25
C MET A 1 -43.17 -2.65 15.53
N PRO A 2 -42.31 -2.36 14.54
CA PRO A 2 -40.86 -2.23 14.73
C PRO A 2 -40.55 -1.14 15.77
N ARG A 3 -39.47 -1.29 16.53
CA ARG A 3 -39.08 -0.29 17.54
C ARG A 3 -38.34 0.84 16.80
N PRO A 4 -38.63 2.13 17.09
CA PRO A 4 -37.98 3.28 16.44
C PRO A 4 -36.45 3.35 16.58
N ASP A 5 -35.86 2.53 17.44
CA ASP A 5 -34.42 2.50 17.72
C ASP A 5 -33.64 1.64 16.70
N ASP A 6 -34.33 0.87 15.85
CA ASP A 6 -33.73 0.01 14.82
C ASP A 6 -33.28 0.79 13.55
N ASP A 7 -33.75 2.04 13.37
CA ASP A 7 -33.43 2.89 12.20
C ASP A 7 -32.09 3.63 12.34
N ALA A 8 -31.46 3.62 13.53
CA ALA A 8 -30.22 4.36 13.78
C ALA A 8 -28.95 3.62 13.32
N LEU A 9 -29.06 2.33 12.99
CA LEU A 9 -27.94 1.47 12.57
C LEU A 9 -28.07 0.96 11.13
N SER A 10 -29.15 1.27 10.43
CA SER A 10 -29.29 1.02 8.99
C SER A 10 -28.76 2.21 8.21
N TRP A 11 -27.70 1.99 7.42
CA TRP A 11 -27.20 2.99 6.49
C TRP A 11 -27.89 2.82 5.14
N GLU A 12 -28.16 3.93 4.46
CA GLU A 12 -28.83 3.94 3.15
C GLU A 12 -27.96 3.17 2.13
N GLY A 13 -28.37 1.94 1.82
CA GLY A 13 -27.64 1.01 0.93
C GLY A 13 -27.28 -0.34 1.54
N ASP A 14 -27.51 -0.58 2.84
CA ASP A 14 -27.31 -1.90 3.46
C ASP A 14 -28.30 -2.96 2.93
N ASP A 15 -29.49 -2.53 2.48
CA ASP A 15 -30.51 -3.37 1.85
C ASP A 15 -30.28 -3.59 0.33
N ASP A 16 -29.11 -3.24 -0.22
CA ASP A 16 -28.83 -3.45 -1.65
C ASP A 16 -28.67 -4.95 -1.96
N PRO A 17 -29.56 -5.55 -2.76
CA PRO A 17 -29.53 -6.99 -3.05
C PRO A 17 -28.30 -7.43 -3.86
N THR A 18 -27.50 -6.49 -4.37
CA THR A 18 -26.23 -6.80 -5.05
C THR A 18 -25.05 -6.99 -4.08
N LEU A 19 -25.22 -6.61 -2.81
CA LEU A 19 -24.23 -6.77 -1.74
C LEU A 19 -24.57 -7.89 -0.75
N ASP A 20 -25.72 -8.56 -0.93
CA ASP A 20 -26.14 -9.65 -0.05
C ASP A 20 -25.25 -10.89 -0.26
N THR A 21 -24.32 -11.10 0.66
CA THR A 21 -23.44 -12.27 0.70
C THR A 21 -23.91 -13.31 1.72
N ARG A 22 -25.18 -13.29 2.14
CA ARG A 22 -25.69 -14.23 3.13
C ARG A 22 -25.62 -15.66 2.58
N VAL A 23 -24.63 -16.40 3.08
CA VAL A 23 -24.60 -17.86 2.98
C VAL A 23 -25.67 -18.37 3.93
N ASP A 24 -26.80 -18.81 3.37
CA ASP A 24 -27.84 -19.50 4.13
C ASP A 24 -27.24 -20.79 4.74
N ALA A 25 -26.89 -20.73 6.03
CA ALA A 25 -26.66 -21.92 6.82
C ALA A 25 -28.02 -22.58 7.08
N PRO A 26 -28.21 -23.87 6.75
CA PRO A 26 -29.50 -24.50 6.90
C PRO A 26 -29.92 -24.54 8.37
N ALA A 27 -31.16 -24.10 8.59
CA ALA A 27 -31.84 -24.00 9.86
C ALA A 27 -31.80 -25.32 10.66
N ASP A 28 -31.55 -25.17 11.96
CA ASP A 28 -31.74 -26.20 12.97
C ASP A 28 -33.13 -26.82 12.86
N ALA A 29 -33.18 -28.06 12.37
CA ALA A 29 -34.30 -28.97 12.54
C ALA A 29 -33.87 -30.05 13.54
N ASP A 30 -34.38 -29.93 14.76
CA ASP A 30 -34.26 -30.91 15.84
C ASP A 30 -34.87 -32.26 15.43
N PRO A 31 -34.21 -33.40 15.72
CA PRO A 31 -34.90 -34.40 16.55
C PRO A 31 -33.97 -35.19 17.51
N ALA A 32 -34.40 -35.34 18.75
CA ALA A 32 -33.91 -36.34 19.72
C ALA A 32 -34.54 -37.75 19.46
N PRO A 33 -34.15 -38.85 20.16
CA PRO A 33 -32.84 -39.30 20.65
C PRO A 33 -32.54 -40.80 20.33
N SER A 34 -31.27 -41.23 20.33
CA SER A 34 -30.85 -42.61 20.69
C SER A 34 -29.35 -42.65 21.02
N ALA A 35 -29.04 -43.18 22.22
CA ALA A 35 -27.72 -43.26 22.86
C ALA A 35 -26.95 -44.55 22.47
N PRO A 36 -25.84 -44.96 23.14
CA PRO A 36 -24.59 -44.26 23.51
C PRO A 36 -23.32 -45.12 23.20
N VAL A 37 -22.13 -44.53 22.97
CA VAL A 37 -20.85 -45.21 23.35
C VAL A 37 -19.73 -44.19 23.68
N GLU A 38 -19.39 -44.15 24.97
CA GLU A 38 -18.11 -43.96 25.68
C GLU A 38 -16.98 -43.04 25.18
N THR A 39 -16.40 -42.29 26.13
CA THR A 39 -15.15 -41.49 26.05
C THR A 39 -14.14 -41.99 27.13
N PRO A 40 -12.86 -41.55 27.18
CA PRO A 40 -11.61 -42.17 26.68
C PRO A 40 -10.65 -42.52 27.88
N PRO A 41 -9.29 -42.70 27.82
CA PRO A 41 -8.31 -41.72 27.29
C PRO A 41 -6.95 -42.25 26.71
N ALA A 42 -6.26 -41.30 26.07
CA ALA A 42 -4.80 -41.06 26.08
C ALA A 42 -3.83 -42.04 25.37
N THR A 43 -3.13 -41.54 24.35
CA THR A 43 -1.69 -41.16 24.39
C THR A 43 -1.08 -41.25 22.98
N GLU A 44 -0.86 -40.09 22.35
CA GLU A 44 0.17 -39.86 21.32
C GLU A 44 1.57 -40.05 21.98
N PRO A 45 2.66 -40.44 21.26
CA PRO A 45 3.09 -39.73 20.06
C PRO A 45 3.83 -40.52 18.96
N ALA A 46 3.93 -39.84 17.81
CA ALA A 46 5.00 -39.89 16.81
C ALA A 46 5.21 -41.21 16.04
N THR A 47 4.95 -41.16 14.73
CA THR A 47 6.00 -41.16 13.69
C THR A 47 5.35 -41.00 12.32
N GLU A 48 5.77 -39.93 11.64
CA GLU A 48 5.51 -39.58 10.24
C GLU A 48 5.97 -40.70 9.27
N PRO A 49 5.27 -40.85 8.14
CA PRO A 49 5.99 -40.63 6.90
C PRO A 49 5.21 -39.75 5.90
N GLU A 50 5.91 -38.75 5.36
CA GLU A 50 5.56 -38.00 4.16
C GLU A 50 4.99 -38.89 3.05
N PRO A 51 3.86 -38.52 2.43
CA PRO A 51 3.62 -38.84 1.04
C PRO A 51 4.15 -37.70 0.16
N ALA A 52 5.11 -38.06 -0.69
CA ALA A 52 5.72 -37.21 -1.70
C ALA A 52 4.69 -36.37 -2.46
N VAL A 53 4.72 -35.06 -2.23
CA VAL A 53 3.97 -34.08 -3.05
C VAL A 53 4.67 -33.98 -4.40
N THR A 54 3.98 -34.51 -5.39
CA THR A 54 4.19 -34.36 -6.82
C THR A 54 4.65 -32.95 -7.18
N ARG A 55 5.83 -32.85 -7.78
CA ARG A 55 6.29 -31.63 -8.46
C ARG A 55 5.26 -31.26 -9.54
N PRO A 56 4.92 -29.98 -9.74
CA PRO A 56 4.10 -29.61 -10.88
C PRO A 56 4.92 -29.87 -12.14
N VAL A 57 4.45 -30.83 -12.93
CA VAL A 57 4.86 -31.02 -14.32
C VAL A 57 4.57 -29.70 -15.02
N ALA A 58 5.61 -29.13 -15.64
CA ALA A 58 5.46 -28.02 -16.56
C ALA A 58 4.57 -28.50 -17.71
N GLU A 59 3.29 -28.12 -17.66
CA GLU A 59 2.36 -28.32 -18.75
C GLU A 59 2.68 -27.25 -19.80
N GLU A 60 3.41 -27.66 -20.82
CA GLU A 60 3.67 -26.91 -22.04
C GLU A 60 2.36 -26.82 -22.83
N PRO A 61 1.75 -25.63 -23.02
CA PRO A 61 0.54 -25.54 -23.82
C PRO A 61 0.92 -25.57 -25.31
N ALA A 62 0.09 -26.29 -26.05
CA ALA A 62 0.24 -26.65 -27.47
C ALA A 62 0.44 -25.44 -28.41
N PRO A 63 1.06 -25.64 -29.60
CA PRO A 63 1.22 -24.60 -30.59
C PRO A 63 -0.13 -24.33 -31.28
N GLY A 64 -0.78 -23.21 -30.96
CA GLY A 64 -2.00 -22.82 -31.67
C GLY A 64 -2.92 -21.81 -31.01
N GLU A 65 -2.51 -21.14 -29.93
CA GLU A 65 -3.29 -20.04 -29.36
C GLU A 65 -2.76 -18.71 -29.90
N GLU A 66 -3.53 -18.12 -30.81
CA GLU A 66 -3.45 -16.72 -31.20
C GLU A 66 -3.31 -15.84 -29.94
N PRO A 67 -2.42 -14.82 -29.94
CA PRO A 67 -2.25 -13.96 -28.77
C PRO A 67 -3.55 -13.20 -28.56
N VAL A 68 -4.33 -13.64 -27.56
CA VAL A 68 -5.48 -12.91 -27.05
C VAL A 68 -4.98 -11.52 -26.71
N GLU A 69 -5.53 -10.52 -27.39
CA GLU A 69 -5.16 -9.12 -27.23
C GLU A 69 -5.13 -8.78 -25.74
N GLY A 70 -3.96 -8.32 -25.28
CA GLY A 70 -3.63 -8.27 -23.87
C GLY A 70 -4.65 -7.44 -23.09
N GLU A 71 -5.40 -8.13 -22.24
CA GLU A 71 -6.18 -7.52 -21.17
C GLU A 71 -5.30 -6.48 -20.47
N PRO A 72 -5.75 -5.22 -20.32
CA PRO A 72 -4.94 -4.19 -19.68
C PRO A 72 -4.61 -4.67 -18.27
N ARG A 73 -3.32 -4.95 -18.04
CA ARG A 73 -2.81 -5.50 -16.77
C ARG A 73 -3.16 -4.54 -15.65
N ARG A 74 -4.29 -4.79 -14.96
CA ARG A 74 -4.72 -4.00 -13.81
C ARG A 74 -3.61 -4.09 -12.76
N LEU A 75 -3.27 -2.95 -12.16
CA LEU A 75 -2.39 -2.96 -11.00
C LEU A 75 -3.05 -3.85 -9.93
N GLY A 76 -2.35 -4.88 -9.47
CA GLY A 76 -2.82 -5.68 -8.35
C GLY A 76 -2.87 -4.86 -7.06
N ASP A 77 -3.66 -5.30 -6.08
CA ASP A 77 -3.87 -4.57 -4.81
C ASP A 77 -2.57 -4.16 -4.12
N ALA A 78 -1.59 -5.06 -4.08
CA ALA A 78 -0.27 -4.76 -3.51
C ALA A 78 0.47 -3.62 -4.23
N ALA A 79 0.28 -3.46 -5.54
CA ALA A 79 0.87 -2.37 -6.32
C ALA A 79 0.21 -1.02 -6.01
N LEU A 80 -1.10 -1.00 -5.73
CA LEU A 80 -1.82 0.20 -5.32
C LEU A 80 -1.43 0.63 -3.90
N VAL A 81 -1.38 -0.33 -2.97
CA VAL A 81 -0.95 -0.07 -1.59
C VAL A 81 0.48 0.46 -1.57
N SER A 82 1.41 -0.20 -2.27
CA SER A 82 2.80 0.28 -2.35
C SER A 82 2.88 1.67 -2.97
N LEU A 83 2.13 1.94 -4.03
CA LEU A 83 2.09 3.29 -4.62
C LEU A 83 1.57 4.34 -3.63
N GLY A 84 0.54 4.02 -2.85
CA GLY A 84 0.02 4.90 -1.80
C GLY A 84 1.07 5.18 -0.72
N VAL A 85 1.75 4.13 -0.24
CA VAL A 85 2.83 4.26 0.76
C VAL A 85 3.98 5.09 0.22
N LEU A 86 4.50 4.78 -0.97
CA LEU A 86 5.59 5.53 -1.58
C LEU A 86 5.15 6.98 -1.85
N GLY A 87 3.95 7.22 -2.37
CA GLY A 87 3.38 8.56 -2.53
C GLY A 87 3.32 9.33 -1.21
N GLY A 88 2.91 8.67 -0.13
CA GLY A 88 2.96 9.22 1.23
C GLY A 88 4.37 9.61 1.67
N VAL A 89 5.39 8.80 1.36
CA VAL A 89 6.80 9.13 1.64
C VAL A 89 7.23 10.40 0.89
N TYR A 90 6.87 10.55 -0.38
CA TYR A 90 7.14 11.77 -1.14
C TYR A 90 6.42 12.99 -0.56
N LEU A 91 5.20 12.81 -0.07
CA LEU A 91 4.47 13.87 0.61
C LEU A 91 5.17 14.26 1.92
N LEU A 92 5.61 13.29 2.71
CA LEU A 92 6.39 13.53 3.93
C LEU A 92 7.69 14.26 3.66
N TRP A 93 8.41 13.95 2.57
CA TRP A 93 9.57 14.77 2.20
C TRP A 93 9.22 16.15 1.73
N THR A 94 8.12 16.32 1.00
CA THR A 94 7.66 17.66 0.63
C THR A 94 7.46 18.50 1.89
N VAL A 95 6.85 17.94 2.93
CA VAL A 95 6.73 18.57 4.25
C VAL A 95 8.10 18.82 4.88
N GLY A 96 9.01 17.84 4.85
CA GLY A 96 10.38 18.00 5.34
C GLY A 96 11.15 19.13 4.63
N TRP A 97 10.96 19.29 3.33
CA TRP A 97 11.53 20.38 2.54
C TRP A 97 10.92 21.72 2.91
N VAL A 98 9.60 21.80 3.14
CA VAL A 98 8.94 23.03 3.62
C VAL A 98 9.50 23.43 4.98
N LEU A 99 9.43 22.54 5.97
CA LEU A 99 9.87 22.82 7.34
C LEU A 99 11.36 23.14 7.41
N GLY A 100 12.18 22.36 6.70
CA GLY A 100 13.62 22.56 6.65
C GLY A 100 14.00 23.88 6.00
N SER A 101 13.30 24.27 4.93
CA SER A 101 13.60 25.52 4.24
C SER A 101 13.19 26.75 5.04
N LEU A 102 12.05 26.68 5.77
CA LEU A 102 11.67 27.73 6.72
C LEU A 102 12.73 27.89 7.81
N ARG A 103 13.14 26.78 8.43
CA ARG A 103 14.19 26.77 9.46
C ARG A 103 15.52 27.33 8.93
N LEU A 104 15.92 26.96 7.71
CA LEU A 104 17.16 27.43 7.10
C LEU A 104 17.12 28.93 6.83
N ARG A 105 16.00 29.45 6.32
CA ARG A 105 15.80 30.87 6.06
C ARG A 105 15.97 31.70 7.33
N ASP A 106 15.33 31.28 8.42
CA ASP A 106 15.42 31.96 9.71
C ASP A 106 16.86 31.96 10.24
N TRP A 107 17.55 30.82 10.17
CA TRP A 107 18.94 30.68 10.61
C TRP A 107 19.90 31.59 9.83
N ILE A 108 19.75 31.66 8.50
CA ILE A 108 20.58 32.53 7.65
C ILE A 108 20.33 34.00 8.01
N GLN A 109 19.06 34.40 8.11
CA GLN A 109 18.68 35.79 8.40
C GLN A 109 19.22 36.25 9.76
N ILE A 110 19.12 35.40 10.79
CA ILE A 110 19.64 35.70 12.13
C ILE A 110 21.16 35.80 12.15
N ARG A 111 21.87 34.88 11.48
CA ARG A 111 23.34 34.80 11.55
C ARG A 111 24.04 35.83 10.67
N THR A 112 23.50 36.11 9.50
CA THR A 112 24.18 36.91 8.47
C THR A 112 23.53 38.27 8.24
N GLY A 113 22.31 38.49 8.71
CA GLY A 113 21.51 39.68 8.36
C GLY A 113 21.11 39.75 6.89
N ALA A 114 21.47 38.73 6.09
CA ALA A 114 21.18 38.70 4.66
C ALA A 114 19.72 38.30 4.43
N VAL A 115 19.06 39.04 3.54
CA VAL A 115 17.76 38.65 2.99
C VAL A 115 18.02 37.64 1.88
N ALA A 116 17.24 36.57 1.83
CA ALA A 116 17.32 35.57 0.78
C ALA A 116 17.26 36.19 -0.62
N ASP A 117 18.36 36.07 -1.38
CA ASP A 117 18.41 36.48 -2.78
C ASP A 117 17.46 35.64 -3.66
N ALA A 118 17.10 36.16 -4.84
CA ALA A 118 16.18 35.51 -5.77
C ALA A 118 16.61 34.08 -6.13
N MET A 119 17.91 33.84 -6.29
CA MET A 119 18.48 32.50 -6.55
C MET A 119 18.23 31.54 -5.39
N PHE A 120 18.42 31.99 -4.14
CA PHE A 120 18.14 31.17 -2.96
C PHE A 120 16.66 30.84 -2.85
N HIS A 121 15.79 31.83 -3.04
CA HIS A 121 14.34 31.62 -3.01
C HIS A 121 13.89 30.65 -4.11
N GLY A 122 14.42 30.80 -5.33
CA GLY A 122 14.17 29.86 -6.43
C GLY A 122 14.58 28.43 -6.08
N SER A 123 15.77 28.25 -5.49
CA SER A 123 16.25 26.93 -5.06
C SER A 123 15.36 26.30 -3.97
N MET A 124 14.84 27.10 -3.04
CA MET A 124 13.89 26.66 -2.02
C MET A 124 12.61 26.12 -2.62
N VAL A 125 11.99 26.91 -3.51
CA VAL A 125 10.74 26.52 -4.18
C VAL A 125 10.97 25.24 -4.99
N LEU A 126 12.09 25.16 -5.69
CA LEU A 126 12.45 23.98 -6.48
C LEU A 126 12.65 22.75 -5.59
N GLY A 127 13.32 22.89 -4.44
CA GLY A 127 13.50 21.80 -3.47
C GLY A 127 12.17 21.30 -2.89
N ILE A 128 11.24 22.21 -2.60
CA ILE A 128 9.89 21.86 -2.12
C ILE A 128 9.10 21.11 -3.19
N LEU A 129 9.17 21.56 -4.45
CA LEU A 129 8.43 20.94 -5.54
C LEU A 129 9.11 19.68 -6.09
N ALA A 130 10.40 19.50 -5.86
CA ALA A 130 11.18 18.40 -6.43
C ALA A 130 10.59 17.01 -6.14
N PRO A 131 10.13 16.66 -4.92
CA PRO A 131 9.51 15.38 -4.67
C PRO A 131 8.23 15.18 -5.50
N ALA A 132 7.34 16.16 -5.51
CA ALA A 132 6.10 16.09 -6.27
C ALA A 132 6.35 15.97 -7.80
N ILE A 133 7.29 16.76 -8.31
CA ILE A 133 7.70 16.73 -9.73
C ILE A 133 8.28 15.38 -10.08
N TRP A 134 9.19 14.82 -9.27
CA TRP A 134 9.80 13.52 -9.53
C TRP A 134 8.76 12.41 -9.53
N PHE A 135 7.88 12.37 -8.52
CA PHE A 135 6.83 11.35 -8.45
C PHE A 135 5.91 11.41 -9.68
N GLY A 136 5.45 12.61 -10.05
CA GLY A 136 4.63 12.82 -11.23
C GLY A 136 5.36 12.46 -12.53
N ALA A 137 6.64 12.82 -12.65
CA ALA A 137 7.47 12.49 -13.81
C ALA A 137 7.72 10.98 -13.92
N ALA A 138 8.10 10.31 -12.82
CA ALA A 138 8.30 8.86 -12.78
C ALA A 138 7.01 8.13 -13.15
N TRP A 139 5.86 8.58 -12.66
CA TRP A 139 4.56 8.03 -13.01
C TRP A 139 4.24 8.20 -14.51
N PHE A 140 4.40 9.41 -15.03
CA PHE A 140 4.09 9.73 -16.42
C PHE A 140 5.03 9.02 -17.41
N LEU A 141 6.34 9.04 -17.15
CA LEU A 141 7.36 8.51 -18.05
C LEU A 141 7.38 6.97 -18.09
N THR A 142 6.76 6.31 -17.12
CA THR A 142 6.68 4.84 -17.03
C THR A 142 5.29 4.29 -17.33
N ARG A 143 4.37 5.08 -17.92
CA ARG A 143 2.98 4.66 -18.21
C ARG A 143 2.88 3.44 -19.15
N GLY A 144 3.78 3.33 -20.13
CA GLY A 144 3.83 2.21 -21.09
C GLY A 144 4.93 1.18 -20.81
N ARG A 145 5.52 1.19 -19.61
CA ARG A 145 6.64 0.32 -19.22
C ARG A 145 6.16 -0.73 -18.21
N PRO A 146 6.89 -1.85 -18.04
CA PRO A 146 6.56 -2.82 -17.00
C PRO A 146 6.58 -2.15 -15.61
N THR A 147 5.66 -2.57 -14.74
CA THR A 147 5.42 -1.96 -13.41
C THR A 147 6.68 -1.84 -12.57
N TRP A 148 7.61 -2.79 -12.66
CA TRP A 148 8.87 -2.75 -11.89
C TRP A 148 9.74 -1.54 -12.24
N VAL A 149 9.73 -1.06 -13.50
CA VAL A 149 10.49 0.14 -13.90
C VAL A 149 9.93 1.37 -13.21
N ARG A 150 8.60 1.46 -13.07
CA ARG A 150 7.94 2.52 -12.30
C ARG A 150 8.34 2.47 -10.83
N ILE A 151 8.23 1.30 -10.22
CA ILE A 151 8.58 1.11 -8.81
C ILE A 151 10.05 1.47 -8.58
N ALA A 152 10.97 0.99 -9.42
CA ALA A 152 12.39 1.30 -9.34
C ALA A 152 12.66 2.82 -9.48
N ALA A 153 12.00 3.51 -10.41
CA ALA A 153 12.16 4.96 -10.58
C ALA A 153 11.65 5.76 -9.35
N ILE A 154 10.55 5.31 -8.75
CA ILE A 154 10.00 5.94 -7.54
C ILE A 154 10.91 5.66 -6.34
N VAL A 155 11.39 4.43 -6.16
CA VAL A 155 12.34 4.06 -5.09
C VAL A 155 13.68 4.78 -5.26
N LEU A 156 14.15 4.98 -6.50
CA LEU A 156 15.35 5.77 -6.76
C LEU A 156 15.17 7.21 -6.29
N GLY A 157 14.05 7.84 -6.67
CA GLY A 157 13.75 9.17 -6.15
C GLY A 157 13.58 9.18 -4.63
N VAL A 158 13.15 8.06 -4.04
CA VAL A 158 13.11 7.92 -2.58
C VAL A 158 14.47 8.17 -1.95
N ILE A 159 15.51 7.57 -2.51
CA ILE A 159 16.86 7.70 -1.96
C ILE A 159 17.44 9.09 -2.27
N VAL A 160 17.15 9.63 -3.46
CA VAL A 160 17.74 10.89 -3.95
C VAL A 160 17.13 12.12 -3.27
N LEU A 161 15.83 12.13 -3.02
CA LEU A 161 15.08 13.31 -2.54
C LEU A 161 15.01 13.43 -1.02
N VAL A 162 15.74 12.57 -0.31
CA VAL A 162 15.95 12.72 1.13
C VAL A 162 16.43 14.15 1.40
N PRO A 163 15.83 14.85 2.38
CA PRO A 163 16.19 16.23 2.74
C PRO A 163 17.52 16.31 3.50
N TRP A 164 18.61 15.84 2.88
CA TRP A 164 19.96 15.79 3.46
C TRP A 164 20.42 17.10 4.10
N PRO A 165 20.21 18.29 3.50
CA PRO A 165 20.64 19.55 4.11
C PRO A 165 20.10 19.73 5.53
N PHE A 166 18.87 19.26 5.78
CA PHE A 166 18.21 19.42 7.08
C PHE A 166 18.53 18.29 8.03
N VAL A 167 18.73 17.08 7.52
CA VAL A 167 19.21 15.93 8.31
C VAL A 167 20.56 16.26 8.93
N MET A 168 21.50 16.81 8.15
CA MET A 168 22.83 17.16 8.66
C MET A 168 22.79 18.26 9.73
N VAL A 169 21.99 19.31 9.52
CA VAL A 169 21.84 20.40 10.51
C VAL A 169 21.18 19.93 11.80
N GLY A 170 20.29 18.94 11.76
CA GLY A 170 19.64 18.35 12.94
C GLY A 170 20.60 17.56 13.84
N VAL A 171 21.60 16.88 13.24
CA VAL A 171 22.56 16.02 13.97
C VAL A 171 23.65 16.85 14.67
N ILE A 172 24.00 18.03 14.15
CA ILE A 172 25.10 18.87 14.64
C ILE A 172 24.64 19.88 15.70
N GLY A 173 23.32 20.02 15.92
CA GLY A 173 22.73 21.00 16.83
C GLY A 173 22.47 20.51 18.28
N GLN A 174 23.01 19.34 18.65
CA GLN A 174 23.08 18.87 20.04
C GLN A 174 24.45 19.23 20.61
#